data_AF-A0A8S3R465-F1
#
_entry.id   AF-A0A8S3R465-F1
#
_cell.length_a   1.000
_cell.length_b   1.000
_cell.length_c   1.000
_cell.angle_alpha   90.00
_cell.angle_beta   90.00
_cell.angle_gamma   90.00
#
_symmetry.space_group_name_H-M   'P 1'
#
loop_
_entity.id
_entity.type
_entity.pdbx_description
1 polymer ?
#
loop_
_entity_poly.entity_id
_entity_poly.type
_entity_poly.pdbx_seq_one_letter_code
_entity_poly.pdbx_strand_id
1 'polypeptide(L)'
;MEDVIDALRKDVTYIGCFEDPPIIELISPPYTRILEASYIEDQSMTIPGCLSICLDEGHTFAGLRHGKKCFCDSVITKHLTLLQLPNTECMTPCVGNATQHCGATYKLALYQLSTIFTGLADGRVVGFKGNDIWEITRFGKSLPECGSFQLEPICGRPKGMKIDKNGDLLVLDSYTGLYKVNVQTGEKELLVSSAKGVYIVLLYIITKW
;
A
#
# COMPACT_ATOMS: atom_id res chain seq x y z
N MET A 1 -12.04 21.15 1.61
CA MET A 1 -10.83 20.82 0.80
C MET A 1 -9.59 20.83 1.69
N GLU A 2 -9.44 21.83 2.57
CA GLU A 2 -8.45 21.80 3.67
C GLU A 2 -8.62 20.58 4.59
N ASP A 3 -9.86 20.15 4.86
CA ASP A 3 -10.14 18.96 5.68
C ASP A 3 -9.60 17.66 5.08
N VAL A 4 -9.56 17.55 3.75
CA VAL A 4 -9.01 16.38 3.05
C VAL A 4 -7.49 16.42 3.12
N ILE A 5 -6.86 17.58 2.90
CA ILE A 5 -5.40 17.73 2.95
C ILE A 5 -4.84 17.49 4.36
N ASP A 6 -5.54 17.90 5.41
CA ASP A 6 -5.12 17.63 6.81
C ASP A 6 -5.44 16.20 7.26
N ALA A 7 -6.49 15.56 6.72
CA ALA A 7 -6.72 14.12 6.90
C ALA A 7 -5.68 13.27 6.14
N LEU A 8 -5.36 13.65 4.91
CA LEU A 8 -4.27 13.07 4.10
C LEU A 8 -2.92 13.14 4.83
N ARG A 9 -2.65 14.25 5.51
CA ARG A 9 -1.39 14.44 6.26
C ARG A 9 -1.19 13.49 7.44
N LYS A 10 -2.25 12.98 8.08
CA LYS A 10 -2.07 12.06 9.22
C LYS A 10 -1.71 10.64 8.79
N ASP A 11 -2.06 10.25 7.57
CA ASP A 11 -1.89 8.89 7.10
C ASP A 11 -0.96 8.73 5.89
N VAL A 12 -0.31 9.79 5.43
CA VAL A 12 0.73 9.70 4.40
C VAL A 12 2.11 9.64 5.05
N THR A 13 2.98 8.76 4.55
CA THR A 13 4.38 8.67 4.97
C THR A 13 5.29 9.02 3.80
N TYR A 14 6.13 10.04 3.95
CA TYR A 14 7.22 10.27 3.01
C TYR A 14 8.28 9.19 3.21
N ILE A 15 8.52 8.40 2.17
CA ILE A 15 9.44 7.27 2.21
C ILE A 15 10.87 7.73 1.94
N GLY A 16 11.06 8.64 0.98
CA GLY A 16 12.37 9.17 0.66
C GLY A 16 12.53 9.65 -0.77
N CYS A 17 13.75 10.09 -1.07
CA CYS A 17 14.20 10.44 -2.42
C CYS A 17 14.90 9.25 -3.08
N PHE A 18 14.54 8.94 -4.32
CA PHE A 18 15.08 7.80 -5.05
C PHE A 18 15.49 8.15 -6.47
N GLU A 19 16.54 7.52 -6.97
CA GLU A 19 16.90 7.55 -8.38
C GLU A 19 15.80 6.82 -9.19
N ASP A 20 15.19 7.52 -10.13
CA ASP A 20 14.14 7.04 -11.03
C ASP A 20 14.54 7.35 -12.48
N PRO A 21 15.44 6.52 -13.05
CA PRO A 21 16.02 6.77 -14.35
C PRO A 21 14.93 6.76 -15.44
N PRO A 22 15.15 7.43 -16.58
CA PRO A 22 14.28 7.25 -17.73
C PRO A 22 14.35 5.79 -18.18
N ILE A 23 13.23 5.25 -18.68
CA ILE A 23 13.27 3.97 -19.40
C ILE A 23 14.07 4.24 -20.68
N ILE A 24 15.36 3.92 -20.67
CA ILE A 24 16.17 3.88 -21.88
C ILE A 24 16.13 2.42 -22.33
N GLU A 25 15.46 2.13 -23.44
CA GLU A 25 15.40 0.79 -24.06
C GLU A 25 16.79 0.17 -24.35
N LEU A 26 17.86 0.95 -24.21
CA LEU A 26 19.25 0.60 -24.47
C LEU A 26 20.02 0.10 -23.24
N ILE A 27 19.45 0.19 -22.03
CA ILE A 27 20.03 -0.42 -20.83
C ILE A 27 19.17 -1.64 -20.50
N SER A 28 19.74 -2.82 -20.74
CA SER A 28 19.19 -4.12 -20.33
C SER A 28 18.47 -4.05 -18.97
N PRO A 29 17.36 -4.78 -18.76
CA PRO A 29 16.75 -4.94 -17.42
C PRO A 29 17.85 -5.23 -16.38
N PRO A 30 17.84 -4.54 -15.22
CA PRO A 30 16.67 -4.43 -14.35
C PRO A 30 16.20 -3.01 -13.97
N TYR A 31 16.56 -1.95 -14.71
CA TYR A 31 16.17 -0.57 -14.33
C TYR A 31 14.78 -0.20 -14.87
N THR A 32 13.74 -0.76 -14.23
CA THR A 32 12.35 -0.29 -14.41
C THR A 32 12.13 0.97 -13.56
N ARG A 33 11.11 1.79 -13.90
CA ARG A 33 10.77 2.91 -13.02
C ARG A 33 10.28 2.37 -11.68
N ILE A 34 10.28 3.24 -10.67
CA ILE A 34 9.80 2.86 -9.34
C ILE A 34 8.27 2.68 -9.33
N LEU A 35 7.55 3.58 -10.02
CA LEU A 35 6.09 3.60 -10.17
C LEU A 35 5.74 3.66 -11.66
N GLU A 36 4.88 2.75 -12.12
CA GLU A 36 4.57 2.60 -13.56
C GLU A 36 3.08 2.60 -13.88
N ALA A 37 2.21 2.33 -12.91
CA ALA A 37 0.78 2.12 -13.18
C ALA A 37 0.06 3.34 -13.77
N SER A 38 0.26 4.54 -13.21
CA SER A 38 -0.41 5.78 -13.64
C SER A 38 0.56 6.97 -13.67
N TYR A 39 0.35 7.89 -14.62
CA TYR A 39 1.19 9.06 -14.87
C TYR A 39 0.37 10.30 -15.20
N ILE A 40 0.63 11.39 -14.48
CA ILE A 40 0.03 12.71 -14.70
C ILE A 40 1.13 13.77 -14.77
N GLU A 41 1.05 14.69 -15.73
CA GLU A 41 1.87 15.90 -15.77
C GLU A 41 0.96 17.13 -15.75
N ASP A 42 1.15 18.02 -14.77
CA ASP A 42 0.28 19.19 -14.56
C ASP A 42 1.13 20.44 -14.21
N GLN A 43 0.79 21.59 -14.80
CA GLN A 43 1.50 22.87 -14.55
C GLN A 43 1.12 23.53 -13.22
N SER A 44 0.14 22.98 -12.51
CA SER A 44 -0.31 23.36 -11.18
C SER A 44 -0.02 22.28 -10.13
N MET A 45 0.86 21.31 -10.45
CA MET A 45 1.18 20.20 -9.56
C MET A 45 1.65 20.66 -8.17
N THR A 46 1.08 20.04 -7.15
CA THR A 46 1.46 20.17 -5.74
C THR A 46 1.61 18.79 -5.12
N ILE A 47 2.30 18.67 -3.98
CA ILE A 47 2.36 17.40 -3.25
C ILE A 47 0.94 16.92 -2.92
N PRO A 48 0.08 17.68 -2.22
CA PRO A 48 -1.26 17.20 -1.87
C PRO A 48 -2.12 16.85 -3.09
N GLY A 49 -1.96 17.58 -4.20
CA GLY A 49 -2.67 17.27 -5.45
C GLY A 49 -2.31 15.88 -5.98
N CYS A 50 -1.02 15.55 -6.08
CA CYS A 50 -0.59 14.22 -6.52
C CYS A 50 -1.07 13.11 -5.56
N LEU A 51 -0.92 13.33 -4.25
CA LEU A 51 -1.34 12.34 -3.25
C LEU A 51 -2.84 12.06 -3.33
N SER A 52 -3.68 13.11 -3.51
CA SER A 52 -5.13 12.97 -3.65
C SER A 52 -5.47 12.18 -4.90
N ILE A 53 -4.89 12.52 -6.06
CA ILE A 53 -5.14 11.81 -7.33
C ILE A 53 -4.85 10.32 -7.16
N CYS A 54 -3.67 9.97 -6.62
CA CYS A 54 -3.30 8.56 -6.45
C CYS A 54 -4.21 7.83 -5.45
N LEU A 55 -4.64 8.49 -4.36
CA LEU A 55 -5.58 7.90 -3.41
C LEU A 55 -6.97 7.69 -4.00
N ASP A 56 -7.46 8.66 -4.78
CA ASP A 56 -8.76 8.59 -5.45
C ASP A 56 -8.77 7.48 -6.52
N GLU A 57 -7.63 7.21 -7.15
CA GLU A 57 -7.41 6.07 -8.06
C GLU A 57 -7.22 4.73 -7.32
N GLY A 58 -7.15 4.73 -5.99
CA GLY A 58 -6.99 3.52 -5.17
C GLY A 58 -5.56 2.97 -5.12
N HIS A 59 -4.57 3.81 -5.41
CA HIS A 59 -3.16 3.45 -5.34
C HIS A 59 -2.59 3.58 -3.92
N THR A 60 -1.57 2.77 -3.62
CA THR A 60 -0.91 2.73 -2.31
C THR A 60 0.26 3.71 -2.23
N PHE A 61 0.85 4.05 -3.37
CA PHE A 61 2.03 4.89 -3.47
C PHE A 61 1.80 6.02 -4.47
N ALA A 62 2.42 7.15 -4.15
CA ALA A 62 2.52 8.31 -5.03
C ALA A 62 3.98 8.75 -5.13
N GLY A 63 4.38 9.23 -6.29
CA GLY A 63 5.73 9.72 -6.54
C GLY A 63 5.70 11.02 -7.32
N LEU A 64 6.48 12.00 -6.87
CA LEU A 64 6.63 13.28 -7.56
C LEU A 64 8.02 13.41 -8.18
N ARG A 65 8.06 13.88 -9.43
CA ARG A 65 9.30 14.04 -10.20
C ARG A 65 9.33 15.38 -10.92
N HIS A 66 10.50 16.01 -10.93
CA HIS A 66 10.79 17.20 -11.74
C HIS A 66 9.75 18.34 -11.59
N GLY A 67 9.21 18.54 -10.38
CA GLY A 67 8.34 19.68 -10.08
C GLY A 67 6.87 19.55 -10.54
N LYS A 68 6.60 18.76 -11.58
CA LYS A 68 5.31 18.76 -12.30
C LYS A 68 4.73 17.39 -12.64
N LYS A 69 5.48 16.31 -12.39
CA LYS A 69 5.07 14.94 -12.75
C LYS A 69 4.66 14.18 -11.51
N CYS A 70 3.51 13.53 -11.58
CA CYS A 70 2.94 12.65 -10.57
C CYS A 70 2.86 11.23 -11.13
N PHE A 71 3.19 10.26 -10.29
CA PHE A 71 3.15 8.84 -10.59
C PHE A 71 2.39 8.14 -9.48
N CYS A 72 1.51 7.22 -9.84
CA CYS A 72 0.78 6.41 -8.87
C CYS A 72 1.04 4.93 -9.13
N ASP A 73 1.14 4.14 -8.06
CA ASP A 73 1.21 2.69 -8.16
C ASP A 73 0.75 2.04 -6.85
N SER A 74 0.36 0.77 -6.91
CA SER A 74 0.10 -0.04 -5.71
C SER A 74 1.27 -0.98 -5.40
N VAL A 75 2.26 -1.05 -6.30
CA VAL A 75 3.47 -1.85 -6.16
C VAL A 75 4.68 -0.98 -6.45
N ILE A 76 5.79 -1.26 -5.77
CA ILE A 76 7.09 -0.61 -5.99
C ILE A 76 8.12 -1.65 -6.44
N THR A 77 9.17 -1.21 -7.12
CA THR A 77 10.28 -2.08 -7.52
C THR A 77 10.96 -2.76 -6.31
N LYS A 78 11.36 -4.03 -6.48
CA LYS A 78 12.02 -4.83 -5.43
C LYS A 78 13.39 -4.28 -5.00
N HIS A 79 13.99 -3.42 -5.83
CA HIS A 79 15.33 -2.87 -5.61
C HIS A 79 15.31 -1.43 -5.08
N LEU A 80 14.19 -0.97 -4.52
CA LEU A 80 14.01 0.42 -4.08
C LEU A 80 15.16 0.91 -3.18
N THR A 81 15.64 0.08 -2.25
CA THR A 81 16.73 0.43 -1.33
C THR A 81 18.06 0.71 -2.02
N LEU A 82 18.32 0.09 -3.18
CA LEU A 82 19.53 0.34 -3.99
C LEU A 82 19.48 1.69 -4.72
N LEU A 83 18.31 2.31 -4.77
CA LEU A 83 18.05 3.58 -5.47
C LEU A 83 17.94 4.76 -4.49
N GLN A 84 18.08 4.54 -3.18
CA GLN A 84 17.91 5.58 -2.17
C GLN A 84 18.97 6.68 -2.33
N LEU A 85 18.51 7.93 -2.32
CA LEU A 85 19.32 9.14 -2.36
C LEU A 85 19.10 9.97 -1.08
N PRO A 86 20.02 10.91 -0.76
CA PRO A 86 19.75 11.96 0.20
C PRO A 86 18.52 12.78 -0.22
N ASN A 87 17.68 13.17 0.75
CA ASN A 87 16.49 13.99 0.47
C ASN A 87 16.80 15.33 -0.22
N THR A 88 18.02 15.84 -0.04
CA THR A 88 18.53 17.06 -0.70
C THR A 88 18.59 16.94 -2.23
N GLU A 89 18.55 15.72 -2.77
CA GLU A 89 18.53 15.48 -4.21
C GLU A 89 17.12 15.63 -4.83
N CYS A 90 16.06 15.66 -4.02
CA CYS A 90 14.66 15.79 -4.45
C CYS A 90 14.06 17.18 -4.19
N MET A 91 14.89 18.22 -4.27
CA MET A 91 14.52 19.57 -3.84
C MET A 91 13.90 20.47 -4.93
N THR A 92 13.57 19.93 -6.12
CA THR A 92 12.97 20.74 -7.19
C THR A 92 11.61 21.26 -6.72
N PRO A 93 11.37 22.59 -6.74
CA PRO A 93 10.11 23.14 -6.31
C PRO A 93 8.93 22.61 -7.14
N CYS A 94 7.79 22.40 -6.49
CA CYS A 94 6.56 22.07 -7.20
C CYS A 94 6.08 23.27 -8.02
N VAL A 95 5.63 23.06 -9.25
CA VAL A 95 5.19 24.15 -10.14
C VAL A 95 3.94 24.88 -9.62
N GLY A 96 3.03 24.17 -8.94
CA GLY A 96 1.84 24.75 -8.31
C GLY A 96 2.08 25.34 -6.92
N ASN A 97 3.22 25.03 -6.28
CA ASN A 97 3.57 25.57 -4.97
C ASN A 97 5.09 25.51 -4.72
N ALA A 98 5.78 26.64 -4.89
CA ALA A 98 7.24 26.70 -4.77
C ALA A 98 7.79 26.45 -3.35
N THR A 99 6.94 26.38 -2.33
CA THR A 99 7.35 26.03 -0.95
C THR A 99 7.44 24.52 -0.72
N GLN A 100 6.97 23.72 -1.69
CA GLN A 100 6.98 22.26 -1.66
C GLN A 100 8.06 21.72 -2.60
N HIS A 101 8.58 20.52 -2.31
CA HIS A 101 9.62 19.87 -3.11
C HIS A 101 9.08 18.61 -3.79
N CYS A 102 9.11 18.59 -5.12
CA CYS A 102 8.46 17.60 -5.99
C CYS A 102 9.50 16.78 -6.79
N GLY A 103 10.48 16.21 -6.08
CA GLY A 103 11.51 15.36 -6.68
C GLY A 103 12.58 16.17 -7.44
N ALA A 104 13.14 15.59 -8.50
CA ALA A 104 13.99 16.29 -9.45
C ALA A 104 14.05 15.55 -10.81
N THR A 105 14.90 16.01 -11.72
CA THR A 105 15.18 15.28 -12.96
C THR A 105 15.71 13.90 -12.63
N TYR A 106 14.97 12.86 -13.06
CA TYR A 106 15.27 11.44 -12.77
C TYR A 106 15.32 11.08 -11.29
N LYS A 107 14.66 11.86 -10.43
CA LYS A 107 14.60 11.60 -8.99
C LYS A 107 13.19 11.72 -8.47
N LEU A 108 12.72 10.67 -7.82
CA LEU A 108 11.36 10.52 -7.35
C LEU A 108 11.29 10.79 -5.85
N ALA A 109 10.48 11.75 -5.44
CA ALA A 109 10.04 11.90 -4.06
C ALA A 109 8.87 10.94 -3.83
N LEU A 110 9.10 9.86 -3.09
CA LEU A 110 8.15 8.75 -2.91
C LEU A 110 7.36 8.88 -1.60
N TYR A 111 6.06 8.64 -1.68
CA TYR A 111 5.12 8.68 -0.57
C TYR A 111 4.31 7.38 -0.54
N GLN A 112 4.11 6.84 0.65
CA GLN A 112 3.12 5.81 0.92
C GLN A 112 1.85 6.45 1.44
N LEU A 113 0.73 6.14 0.80
CA LEU A 113 -0.57 6.77 1.01
C LEU A 113 -1.44 5.99 2.00
N SER A 114 -1.29 4.67 2.04
CA SER A 114 -2.12 3.78 2.85
C SER A 114 -1.30 2.61 3.41
N THR A 115 -1.82 2.03 4.50
CA THR A 115 -1.23 0.84 5.12
C THR A 115 -1.39 -0.37 4.22
N ILE A 116 -0.30 -1.12 4.04
CA ILE A 116 -0.34 -2.42 3.37
C ILE A 116 -0.65 -3.49 4.41
N PHE A 117 -1.67 -4.31 4.15
CA PHE A 117 -2.01 -5.44 5.01
C PHE A 117 -1.56 -6.75 4.36
N THR A 118 -0.94 -7.62 5.15
CA THR A 118 -0.54 -8.94 4.66
C THR A 118 -0.66 -10.01 5.74
N GLY A 119 -0.81 -11.24 5.28
CA GLY A 119 -0.91 -12.45 6.09
C GLY A 119 0.44 -13.13 6.17
N LEU A 120 0.87 -13.48 7.37
CA LEU A 120 2.07 -14.26 7.61
C LEU A 120 1.74 -15.76 7.64
N ALA A 121 2.75 -16.60 7.40
CA ALA A 121 2.59 -18.06 7.39
C ALA A 121 2.21 -18.65 8.76
N ASP A 122 2.38 -17.88 9.83
CA ASP A 122 2.04 -18.26 11.20
C ASP A 122 0.62 -17.82 11.63
N GLY A 123 -0.19 -17.33 10.68
CA GLY A 123 -1.58 -16.94 10.92
C GLY A 123 -1.79 -15.48 11.32
N ARG A 124 -0.72 -14.70 11.51
CA ARG A 124 -0.85 -13.27 11.79
C ARG A 124 -1.29 -12.49 10.57
N VAL A 125 -2.07 -11.45 10.80
CA VAL A 125 -2.26 -10.34 9.86
C VAL A 125 -1.50 -9.15 10.42
N VAL A 126 -0.64 -8.57 9.59
CA VAL A 126 0.20 -7.43 9.94
C VAL A 126 -0.11 -6.24 9.05
N GLY A 127 0.03 -5.04 9.60
CA GLY A 127 0.06 -3.79 8.86
C GLY A 127 1.51 -3.36 8.63
N PHE A 128 1.77 -2.76 7.47
CA PHE A 128 3.05 -2.17 7.11
C PHE A 128 2.86 -0.74 6.61
N LYS A 129 3.65 0.19 7.15
CA LYS A 129 3.67 1.60 6.75
C LYS A 129 5.04 2.22 7.04
N GLY A 130 5.66 2.82 6.03
CA GLY A 130 7.02 3.33 6.15
C GLY A 130 8.00 2.20 6.46
N ASN A 131 8.63 2.27 7.64
CA ASN A 131 9.49 1.20 8.16
C ASN A 131 8.84 0.41 9.30
N ASP A 132 7.60 0.75 9.65
CA ASP A 132 6.89 0.16 10.77
C ASP A 132 6.09 -1.06 10.32
N ILE A 133 6.19 -2.11 11.13
CA ILE A 133 5.39 -3.32 11.01
C ILE A 133 4.75 -3.61 12.37
N TRP A 134 3.45 -3.86 12.37
CA TRP A 134 2.72 -4.19 13.59
C TRP A 134 1.69 -5.30 13.34
N GLU A 135 1.47 -6.11 14.36
CA GLU A 135 0.42 -7.14 14.35
C GLU A 135 -0.94 -6.49 14.54
N ILE A 136 -1.87 -6.76 13.62
CA ILE A 136 -3.28 -6.35 13.73
C ILE A 136 -4.05 -7.39 14.52
N THR A 137 -3.94 -8.65 14.09
CA THR A 137 -4.65 -9.78 14.70
C THR A 137 -4.00 -11.10 14.28
N ARG A 138 -4.46 -12.19 14.89
CA ARG A 138 -4.02 -13.55 14.56
C ARG A 138 -5.21 -14.47 14.29
N PHE A 139 -5.13 -15.25 13.23
CA PHE A 139 -6.06 -16.34 12.94
C PHE A 139 -5.58 -17.65 13.56
N GLY A 140 -6.48 -18.61 13.76
CA GLY A 140 -6.14 -19.89 14.39
C GLY A 140 -5.52 -19.78 15.79
N LYS A 141 -4.72 -20.77 16.15
CA LYS A 141 -4.00 -20.85 17.44
C LYS A 141 -2.61 -20.22 17.32
N SER A 142 -2.14 -19.61 18.41
CA SER A 142 -0.76 -19.17 18.55
C SER A 142 0.09 -20.29 19.15
N LEU A 143 0.76 -21.07 18.31
CA LEU A 143 1.68 -22.13 18.72
C LEU A 143 3.12 -21.77 18.29
N PRO A 144 4.15 -22.17 19.06
CA PRO A 144 5.55 -21.95 18.68
C PRO A 144 5.93 -22.53 17.31
N GLU A 145 5.25 -23.59 16.88
CA GLU A 145 5.53 -24.29 15.63
C GLU A 145 4.79 -23.71 14.41
N CYS A 146 3.93 -22.68 14.60
CA CYS A 146 3.22 -22.04 13.50
C CYS A 146 4.19 -21.45 12.46
N GLY A 147 3.85 -21.58 11.17
CA GLY A 147 4.70 -21.16 10.05
C GLY A 147 4.94 -22.24 8.98
N SER A 148 4.52 -23.47 9.25
CA SER A 148 4.58 -24.59 8.29
C SER A 148 3.23 -24.85 7.63
N PHE A 149 3.25 -25.35 6.38
CA PHE A 149 2.05 -25.66 5.61
C PHE A 149 1.12 -26.65 6.33
N GLN A 150 1.70 -27.63 7.04
CA GLN A 150 0.96 -28.66 7.77
C GLN A 150 0.16 -28.10 8.94
N LEU A 151 0.62 -26.99 9.53
CA LEU A 151 -0.01 -26.35 10.67
C LEU A 151 -0.93 -25.19 10.28
N GLU A 152 -0.98 -24.80 9.01
CA GLU A 152 -1.92 -23.79 8.50
C GLU A 152 -3.40 -24.04 8.91
N PRO A 153 -3.94 -25.28 8.93
CA PRO A 153 -5.30 -25.52 9.42
C PRO A 153 -5.53 -25.19 10.91
N ILE A 154 -4.46 -25.23 11.72
CA ILE A 154 -4.49 -25.00 13.16
C ILE A 154 -4.15 -23.54 13.48
N CYS A 155 -3.12 -23.01 12.82
CA CYS A 155 -2.56 -21.68 12.99
C CYS A 155 -3.25 -20.62 12.13
N GLY A 156 -4.11 -20.99 11.18
CA GLY A 156 -4.70 -20.05 10.23
C GLY A 156 -3.79 -19.75 9.04
N ARG A 157 -4.42 -19.33 7.95
CA ARG A 157 -3.79 -18.90 6.70
C ARG A 157 -4.59 -17.77 6.04
N PRO A 158 -4.46 -16.53 6.52
CA PRO A 158 -5.05 -15.35 5.88
C PRO A 158 -4.37 -15.13 4.51
N LYS A 159 -5.14 -15.20 3.42
CA LYS A 159 -4.63 -15.04 2.04
C LYS A 159 -5.25 -13.89 1.27
N GLY A 160 -6.55 -13.67 1.44
CA GLY A 160 -7.26 -12.56 0.78
C GLY A 160 -7.48 -11.43 1.77
N MET A 161 -7.16 -10.20 1.38
CA MET A 161 -7.35 -9.01 2.22
C MET A 161 -7.84 -7.86 1.36
N LYS A 162 -8.83 -7.11 1.87
CA LYS A 162 -9.27 -5.85 1.26
C LYS A 162 -9.91 -4.95 2.31
N ILE A 163 -9.61 -3.67 2.29
CA ILE A 163 -10.30 -2.68 3.12
C ILE A 163 -11.69 -2.42 2.54
N ASP A 164 -12.72 -2.44 3.38
CA ASP A 164 -14.07 -2.07 3.02
C ASP A 164 -14.29 -0.55 3.10
N LYS A 165 -15.47 -0.09 2.68
CA LYS A 165 -15.83 1.34 2.70
C LYS A 165 -15.87 1.99 4.09
N ASN A 166 -15.92 1.19 5.15
CA ASN A 166 -15.95 1.67 6.54
C ASN A 166 -14.55 1.70 7.16
N GLY A 167 -13.51 1.24 6.43
CA GLY A 167 -12.15 1.14 6.93
C GLY A 167 -11.84 -0.17 7.65
N ASP A 168 -12.77 -1.13 7.69
CA ASP A 168 -12.52 -2.45 8.25
C ASP A 168 -11.79 -3.34 7.22
N LEU A 169 -10.91 -4.21 7.71
CA LEU A 169 -10.19 -5.16 6.88
C LEU A 169 -11.00 -6.45 6.72
N LEU A 170 -11.44 -6.72 5.50
CA LEU A 170 -12.00 -8.01 5.15
C LEU A 170 -10.85 -9.00 4.91
N VAL A 171 -10.81 -10.07 5.71
CA VAL A 171 -9.76 -11.09 5.68
C VAL A 171 -10.37 -12.45 5.35
N LEU A 172 -9.90 -13.07 4.28
CA LEU A 172 -10.23 -14.44 3.90
C LEU A 172 -9.12 -15.37 4.39
N ASP A 173 -9.45 -16.14 5.43
CA ASP A 173 -8.65 -17.21 5.94
C ASP A 173 -9.04 -18.53 5.26
N SER A 174 -8.03 -19.25 4.75
CA SER A 174 -8.26 -20.42 3.88
C SER A 174 -8.93 -21.60 4.61
N TYR A 175 -8.91 -21.61 5.95
CA TYR A 175 -9.41 -22.73 6.75
C TYR A 175 -10.62 -22.37 7.57
N THR A 176 -10.77 -21.11 7.98
CA THR A 176 -11.80 -20.68 8.93
C THR A 176 -12.89 -19.82 8.29
N GLY A 177 -12.59 -19.10 7.21
CA GLY A 177 -13.59 -18.37 6.40
C GLY A 177 -13.30 -16.89 6.20
N LEU A 178 -14.35 -16.13 5.87
CA LEU A 178 -14.31 -14.68 5.66
C LEU A 178 -14.66 -13.94 6.94
N TYR A 179 -13.80 -13.01 7.32
CA TYR A 179 -13.94 -12.18 8.51
C TYR A 179 -13.90 -10.70 8.15
N LYS A 180 -14.54 -9.89 8.98
CA LYS A 180 -14.32 -8.45 9.07
C LYS A 180 -13.46 -8.20 10.30
N VAL A 181 -12.41 -7.40 10.15
CA VAL A 181 -11.43 -7.13 11.19
C VAL A 181 -11.31 -5.63 11.39
N ASN A 182 -11.51 -5.16 12.61
CA ASN A 182 -11.25 -3.78 12.94
C ASN A 182 -9.73 -3.56 13.00
N VAL A 183 -9.21 -2.67 12.15
CA VAL A 183 -7.75 -2.46 12.01
C VAL A 183 -7.09 -1.76 13.20
N GLN A 184 -7.88 -1.12 14.06
CA GLN A 184 -7.38 -0.41 15.25
C GLN A 184 -7.36 -1.33 16.47
N THR A 185 -8.41 -2.14 16.67
CA THR A 185 -8.55 -3.00 17.86
C THR A 185 -8.13 -4.45 17.63
N GLY A 186 -8.05 -4.89 16.37
CA GLY A 186 -7.78 -6.28 16.01
C GLY A 186 -8.97 -7.22 16.23
N GLU A 187 -10.14 -6.69 16.63
CA GLU A 187 -11.37 -7.46 16.82
C GLU A 187 -11.86 -8.06 15.49
N LYS A 188 -12.36 -9.29 15.56
CA LYS A 188 -12.77 -10.08 14.39
C LYS A 188 -14.24 -10.48 14.48
N GLU A 189 -14.98 -10.21 13.42
CA GLU A 189 -16.34 -10.70 13.20
C GLU A 189 -16.34 -11.74 12.08
N LEU A 190 -16.85 -12.95 12.34
CA LEU A 190 -17.01 -13.98 11.31
C LEU A 190 -18.22 -13.64 10.43
N LEU A 191 -17.98 -13.37 9.16
CA LEU A 191 -19.04 -13.09 8.19
C LEU A 191 -19.53 -14.39 7.53
N VAL A 192 -18.59 -15.23 7.08
CA VAL A 192 -18.89 -16.49 6.39
C VAL A 192 -17.92 -17.56 6.84
N SER A 193 -18.42 -18.62 7.49
CA SER A 193 -17.60 -19.79 7.83
C SER A 193 -17.17 -20.55 6.58
N SER A 194 -15.94 -21.07 6.58
CA SER A 194 -15.44 -21.99 5.55
C SER A 194 -16.33 -23.24 5.38
N ALA A 195 -17.03 -23.68 6.43
CA ALA A 195 -17.96 -24.81 6.38
C ALA A 195 -19.15 -24.57 5.43
N LYS A 196 -19.47 -23.31 5.11
CA LYS A 196 -20.54 -22.93 4.17
C LYS A 196 -20.09 -23.03 2.69
N GLY A 197 -18.80 -23.25 2.43
CA GLY A 197 -18.24 -23.48 1.10
C GLY A 197 -18.05 -22.22 0.24
N VAL A 198 -17.43 -22.41 -0.92
CA VAL A 198 -16.96 -21.37 -1.86
C VAL A 198 -18.10 -20.52 -2.45
N TYR A 199 -19.29 -21.11 -2.65
CA TYR A 199 -20.42 -20.45 -3.33
C TYR A 199 -20.98 -19.27 -2.52
N ILE A 200 -21.07 -19.41 -1.19
CA ILE A 200 -21.57 -18.34 -0.31
C ILE A 200 -20.53 -17.23 -0.15
N VAL A 201 -19.23 -17.58 -0.13
CA VAL A 201 -18.14 -16.59 -0.11
C VAL A 201 -18.15 -15.74 -1.39
N LEU A 202 -18.30 -16.37 -2.56
CA LEU A 202 -18.44 -15.66 -3.84
C LEU A 202 -19.68 -14.77 -3.88
N LEU A 203 -20.85 -15.27 -3.46
CA LEU A 203 -22.06 -14.45 -3.39
C LEU A 203 -21.88 -13.26 -2.45
N TYR A 204 -21.23 -13.42 -1.30
CA TYR A 204 -20.97 -12.32 -0.38
C TYR A 204 -20.04 -11.26 -1.02
N ILE A 205 -18.98 -11.70 -1.69
CA ILE A 205 -18.05 -10.80 -2.42
C ILE A 205 -18.75 -10.10 -3.60
N ILE A 206 -19.72 -10.72 -4.26
CA ILE A 206 -20.41 -10.11 -5.40
C ILE A 206 -21.55 -9.18 -4.97
N THR A 207 -22.22 -9.46 -3.85
CA THR A 207 -23.46 -8.75 -3.45
C THR A 207 -23.26 -7.62 -2.44
N LYS A 208 -22.11 -7.56 -1.76
CA LYS A 208 -21.82 -6.54 -0.72
C LYS A 208 -20.80 -5.49 -1.16
N TRP A 209 -20.31 -5.58 -2.40
CA TRP A 209 -19.36 -4.67 -3.01
C TRP A 209 -20.04 -3.86 -4.11
#